data_AF-A0A1V6JDM8-F1
#
_entry.id   AF-A0A1V6JDM8-F1
#
_cell.length_a   1.000
_cell.length_b   1.000
_cell.length_c   1.000
_cell.angle_alpha   90.00
_cell.angle_beta   90.00
_cell.angle_gamma   90.00
#
_symmetry.space_group_name_H-M   'P 1'
#
loop_
_entity.id
_entity.type
_entity.pdbx_description
1 polymer ?
#
loop_
_entity_poly.entity_id
_entity_poly.type
_entity_poly.pdbx_seq_one_letter_code
_entity_poly.pdbx_strand_id
1 'polypeptide(L)'
;MRAGNFRLDLPTLGEAASRRIAASVRAAAARPEDPMPLEEIARIVRCAKVFGLPLTLWESQNACIGMRRQYAVMQQRAGRGDGDAERWAGAFRRAAACLGVRGCEV
;
A
#
# COMPACT_ATOMS: atom_id res chain seq x y z
N MET A 1 -24.53 7.19 27.74
CA MET A 1 -23.32 7.79 27.13
C MET A 1 -23.78 8.77 26.07
N ARG A 2 -23.48 10.06 26.21
CA ARG A 2 -23.83 11.05 25.18
C ARG A 2 -22.95 10.79 23.96
N ALA A 3 -23.55 10.46 22.82
CA ALA A 3 -22.87 10.54 21.53
C ALA A 3 -22.53 12.02 21.31
N GLY A 4 -21.30 12.40 21.65
CA GLY A 4 -20.79 13.71 21.25
C GLY A 4 -20.84 13.77 19.73
N ASN A 5 -21.35 14.87 19.18
CA ASN A 5 -21.29 15.21 17.77
C ASN A 5 -19.81 15.39 17.36
N PHE A 6 -19.05 14.30 17.29
CA PHE A 6 -17.74 14.28 16.66
C PHE A 6 -18.00 14.33 15.15
N ARG A 7 -18.05 15.55 14.61
CA ARG A 7 -17.80 15.74 13.19
C ARG A 7 -16.36 15.29 12.95
N LEU A 8 -16.21 14.09 12.38
CA LEU A 8 -14.92 13.61 11.91
C LEU A 8 -14.40 14.58 10.84
N ASP A 9 -13.22 15.13 11.09
CA ASP A 9 -12.48 15.91 10.10
C ASP A 9 -11.90 14.94 9.06
N LEU A 10 -12.74 14.60 8.07
CA LEU A 10 -12.39 13.69 6.99
C LEU A 10 -11.18 14.20 6.17
N PRO A 11 -11.04 15.50 5.86
CA PRO A 11 -9.84 16.03 5.23
C PRO A 11 -8.56 15.74 6.02
N THR A 12 -8.53 16.05 7.32
CA THR A 12 -7.36 15.82 8.17
C THR A 12 -7.05 14.32 8.29
N LEU A 13 -8.08 13.48 8.40
CA LEU A 13 -7.91 12.03 8.43
C LEU A 13 -7.38 11.47 7.09
N GLY A 14 -7.87 12.00 5.96
CA GLY A 14 -7.40 11.64 4.63
C GLY A 14 -5.94 12.02 4.38
N GLU A 15 -5.54 13.19 4.85
CA GLU A 15 -4.16 13.65 4.81
C GLU A 15 -3.24 12.79 5.70
N ALA A 16 -3.68 12.45 6.92
CA ALA A 16 -2.96 11.52 7.79
C ALA A 16 -2.82 10.11 7.16
N ALA A 17 -3.90 9.61 6.55
CA ALA A 17 -3.88 8.34 5.82
C ALA A 17 -2.90 8.37 4.63
N SER A 18 -2.89 9.47 3.87
CA SER A 18 -1.98 9.68 2.74
C SER A 18 -0.51 9.62 3.17
N ARG A 19 -0.15 10.33 4.25
CA ARG A 19 1.21 10.26 4.81
C ARG A 19 1.58 8.87 5.30
N ARG A 20 0.64 8.17 5.94
CA ARG A 20 0.89 6.81 6.42
C ARG A 20 1.13 5.84 5.26
N ILE A 21 0.34 5.93 4.20
CA ILE A 21 0.55 5.16 2.95
C ILE A 21 1.95 5.46 2.38
N ALA A 22 2.32 6.74 2.25
CA ALA A 22 3.64 7.11 1.72
C ALA A 22 4.79 6.53 2.57
N ALA A 23 4.67 6.59 3.90
CA ALA A 23 5.64 5.98 4.81
C ALA A 23 5.70 4.45 4.64
N SER A 24 4.56 3.78 4.51
CA SER A 24 4.50 2.32 4.31
C SER A 24 5.10 1.89 2.97
N VAL A 25 4.91 2.67 1.89
CA VAL A 25 5.57 2.38 0.59
C VAL A 25 7.08 2.50 0.71
N ARG A 26 7.59 3.57 1.35
CA ARG A 26 9.04 3.74 1.58
C ARG A 26 9.60 2.60 2.44
N ALA A 27 8.86 2.18 3.47
CA ALA A 27 9.26 1.06 4.31
C ALA A 27 9.27 -0.29 3.57
N ALA A 28 8.36 -0.48 2.60
CA ALA A 28 8.35 -1.66 1.73
C ALA A 28 9.55 -1.68 0.76
N ALA A 29 9.93 -0.52 0.22
CA ALA A 29 11.10 -0.39 -0.65
C ALA A 29 12.40 -0.65 0.13
N ALA A 30 12.49 -0.22 1.38
CA ALA A 30 13.66 -0.42 2.23
C ALA A 30 13.79 -1.86 2.77
N ARG A 31 12.68 -2.62 2.84
CA ARG A 31 12.63 -3.97 3.45
C ARG A 31 11.95 -4.94 2.49
N PRO A 32 12.67 -5.43 1.48
CA PRO A 32 12.10 -6.19 0.37
C PRO A 32 11.55 -7.56 0.73
N GLU A 33 11.82 -8.06 1.93
CA GLU A 33 11.37 -9.36 2.41
C GLU A 33 10.24 -9.25 3.44
N ASP A 34 9.88 -8.03 3.85
CA ASP A 34 8.79 -7.78 4.78
C ASP A 34 7.51 -7.41 4.01
N PRO A 35 6.47 -8.28 3.95
CA PRO A 35 5.23 -7.97 3.27
C PRO A 35 4.33 -7.01 4.06
N MET A 36 4.59 -6.80 5.36
CA MET A 36 3.70 -6.07 6.26
C MET A 36 3.42 -4.62 5.81
N PRO A 37 4.41 -3.84 5.34
CA PRO A 37 4.15 -2.47 4.88
C PRO A 37 3.23 -2.43 3.64
N LEU A 38 3.30 -3.44 2.77
CA LEU A 38 2.42 -3.57 1.60
C LEU A 38 1.01 -3.95 2.00
N GLU A 39 0.86 -4.87 2.94
CA GLU A 39 -0.44 -5.24 3.50
C GLU A 39 -1.11 -4.06 4.21
N GLU A 40 -0.32 -3.22 4.88
CA GLU A 40 -0.80 -2.01 5.53
C GLU A 40 -1.36 -0.98 4.53
N ILE A 41 -0.68 -0.74 3.41
CA ILE A 41 -1.18 0.13 2.34
C ILE A 41 -2.57 -0.32 1.90
N ALA A 42 -2.73 -1.60 1.59
CA ALA A 42 -4.01 -2.16 1.17
C ALA A 42 -5.10 -2.04 2.24
N ARG A 43 -4.74 -2.13 3.53
CA ARG A 43 -5.67 -1.91 4.65
C ARG A 43 -6.13 -0.45 4.70
N ILE A 44 -5.19 0.51 4.68
CA ILE A 44 -5.51 1.93 4.81
C ILE A 44 -6.33 2.42 3.61
N VAL A 45 -5.95 2.05 2.39
CA VAL A 45 -6.69 2.47 1.18
C VAL A 45 -8.12 1.93 1.19
N ARG A 46 -8.34 0.67 1.62
CA ARG A 46 -9.69 0.12 1.75
C ARG A 46 -10.52 0.86 2.79
N CYS A 47 -9.96 1.15 3.95
CA CYS A 47 -10.64 1.95 4.98
C CYS A 47 -10.98 3.35 4.44
N ALA A 48 -10.02 4.02 3.82
CA ALA A 48 -10.22 5.34 3.24
C ALA A 48 -11.33 5.35 2.19
N LYS A 49 -11.41 4.31 1.35
CA LYS A 49 -12.50 4.15 0.38
C LYS A 49 -13.87 3.99 1.05
N VAL A 50 -13.96 3.21 2.13
CA VAL A 50 -15.21 3.02 2.89
C VAL A 50 -15.71 4.33 3.49
N PHE A 51 -14.82 5.15 4.03
CA PHE A 51 -15.16 6.43 4.66
C PHE A 51 -15.17 7.62 3.69
N GLY A 52 -14.89 7.42 2.41
CA GLY A 52 -14.81 8.50 1.42
C GLY A 52 -13.70 9.52 1.72
N LEU A 53 -12.59 9.08 2.31
CA LEU A 53 -11.50 9.98 2.65
C LEU A 53 -10.78 10.48 1.39
N PRO A 54 -10.51 11.79 1.28
CA PRO A 54 -9.65 12.29 0.22
C PRO A 54 -8.23 11.79 0.43
N LEU A 55 -7.64 11.17 -0.60
CA LEU A 55 -6.26 10.68 -0.55
C LEU A 55 -5.39 11.38 -1.59
N THR A 56 -4.19 11.77 -1.17
CA THR A 56 -3.13 12.28 -2.05
C THR A 56 -2.10 11.17 -2.26
N LEU A 57 -2.19 10.47 -3.38
CA LEU A 57 -1.44 9.23 -3.61
C LEU A 57 -0.22 9.38 -4.52
N TRP A 58 0.03 10.55 -5.09
CA TRP A 58 1.05 10.74 -6.13
C TRP A 58 2.45 10.24 -5.74
N GLU A 59 2.96 10.62 -4.57
CA GLU A 59 4.25 10.15 -4.07
C GLU A 59 4.27 8.62 -3.89
N SER A 60 3.17 8.07 -3.37
CA SER A 60 3.03 6.64 -3.10
C SER A 60 2.98 5.84 -4.40
N GLN A 61 2.31 6.35 -5.43
CA GLN A 61 2.27 5.78 -6.77
C GLN A 61 3.65 5.75 -7.41
N ASN A 62 4.39 6.88 -7.36
CA ASN A 62 5.74 6.96 -7.91
C ASN A 62 6.72 6.01 -7.21
N ALA A 63 6.67 5.96 -5.88
CA ALA A 63 7.50 5.02 -5.12
C ALA A 63 7.14 3.55 -5.43
N CYS A 64 5.84 3.23 -5.56
CA CYS A 64 5.38 1.91 -5.97
C CYS A 64 5.85 1.52 -7.38
N ILE A 65 5.86 2.46 -8.34
CA ILE A 65 6.41 2.25 -9.68
C ILE A 65 7.91 1.96 -9.62
N GLY A 66 8.65 2.67 -8.76
CA GLY A 66 10.08 2.44 -8.54
C GLY A 66 10.43 1.04 -8.04
N MET A 67 9.50 0.38 -7.35
CA MET A 67 9.67 -0.98 -6.82
C MET A 67 9.48 -2.10 -7.85
N ARG A 68 9.17 -1.80 -9.12
CA ARG A 68 8.92 -2.82 -10.16
C ARG A 68 10.09 -3.80 -10.35
N ARG A 69 11.34 -3.33 -10.27
CA ARG A 69 12.52 -4.20 -10.37
C ARG A 69 12.55 -5.22 -9.22
N GLN A 70 12.27 -4.77 -8.00
CA GLN A 70 12.20 -5.62 -6.82
C GLN A 70 11.04 -6.64 -6.93
N TYR A 71 9.90 -6.21 -7.46
CA TYR A 71 8.79 -7.12 -7.73
C TYR A 71 9.14 -8.22 -8.72
N ALA A 72 9.86 -7.92 -9.81
CA ALA A 72 10.32 -8.93 -10.74
C ALA A 72 11.25 -9.97 -10.08
N VAL A 73 12.14 -9.53 -9.17
CA VAL A 73 13.00 -10.42 -8.39
C VAL A 73 12.18 -11.33 -7.47
N MET A 74 11.20 -10.77 -6.76
CA MET A 74 10.34 -11.55 -5.86
C MET A 74 9.46 -12.55 -6.62
N GLN A 75 8.94 -12.17 -7.79
CA GLN A 75 8.22 -13.10 -8.67
C GLN A 75 9.10 -14.27 -9.12
N GLN A 76 10.37 -14.01 -9.47
CA GLN A 76 11.30 -15.08 -9.84
C GLN A 76 11.58 -16.02 -8.67
N ARG A 77 11.80 -15.47 -7.47
CA ARG A 77 12.01 -16.27 -6.24
C ARG A 77 10.78 -17.09 -5.90
N ALA A 78 9.59 -16.50 -5.95
CA ALA A 78 8.32 -17.19 -5.75
C ALA A 78 8.15 -18.38 -6.72
N GLY A 79 8.49 -18.19 -8.00
CA GLY A 79 8.48 -19.26 -9.00
C GLY A 79 9.45 -20.42 -8.73
N ARG A 80 10.41 -20.25 -7.81
CA ARG A 80 11.32 -21.30 -7.33
C ARG A 80 10.87 -21.94 -6.01
N GLY A 81 9.69 -21.59 -5.49
CA GLY A 81 9.13 -22.10 -4.24
C GLY A 81 9.47 -21.29 -2.99
N ASP A 82 9.98 -20.06 -3.13
CA ASP A 82 10.20 -19.16 -2.00
C ASP A 82 8.86 -18.56 -1.53
N GLY A 83 8.32 -19.09 -0.43
CA GLY A 83 7.03 -18.68 0.11
C GLY A 83 6.98 -17.24 0.66
N ASP A 84 8.11 -16.72 1.16
CA ASP A 84 8.18 -15.34 1.63
C ASP A 84 8.15 -14.37 0.44
N ALA A 85 8.86 -14.71 -0.64
CA ALA A 85 8.80 -13.98 -1.89
C ALA A 85 7.41 -14.01 -2.53
N GLU A 86 6.71 -15.16 -2.47
CA GLU A 86 5.33 -15.28 -2.94
C GLU A 86 4.38 -14.37 -2.14
N ARG A 87 4.50 -14.38 -0.81
CA ARG A 87 3.68 -13.53 0.06
C ARG A 87 3.94 -12.05 -0.21
N TRP A 88 5.21 -11.68 -0.37
CA TRP A 88 5.60 -10.31 -0.70
C TRP A 88 5.05 -9.88 -2.07
N ALA A 89 5.24 -10.69 -3.11
CA ALA A 89 4.76 -10.40 -4.46
C ALA A 89 3.23 -10.25 -4.50
N GLY A 90 2.52 -11.14 -3.79
CA GLY A 90 1.07 -11.04 -3.62
C GLY A 90 0.63 -9.77 -2.89
N ALA A 91 1.35 -9.37 -1.84
CA ALA A 91 1.09 -8.12 -1.13
C ALA A 91 1.36 -6.89 -2.01
N PHE A 92 2.44 -6.91 -2.80
CA PHE A 92 2.80 -5.84 -3.72
C PHE A 92 1.72 -5.64 -4.78
N ARG A 93 1.27 -6.71 -5.43
CA ARG A 93 0.20 -6.65 -6.44
C ARG A 93 -1.08 -6.03 -5.88
N ARG A 94 -1.48 -6.42 -4.66
CA ARG A 94 -2.66 -5.85 -3.98
C ARG A 94 -2.47 -4.36 -3.66
N ALA A 95 -1.30 -3.98 -3.15
CA ALA A 95 -0.99 -2.59 -2.84
C ALA A 95 -0.98 -1.72 -4.11
N ALA A 96 -0.33 -2.17 -5.18
CA ALA A 96 -0.28 -1.47 -6.48
C ALA A 96 -1.69 -1.26 -7.04
N ALA A 97 -2.55 -2.28 -7.00
CA ALA A 97 -3.95 -2.16 -7.41
C ALA A 97 -4.73 -1.15 -6.56
N CYS A 98 -4.54 -1.15 -5.24
CA CYS A 98 -5.15 -0.17 -4.34
C CYS A 98 -4.69 1.27 -4.64
N LEU A 99 -3.42 1.44 -5.02
CA LEU A 99 -2.86 2.74 -5.39
C LEU A 99 -3.22 3.17 -6.81
N GLY A 100 -3.89 2.32 -7.61
CA GLY A 100 -4.20 2.60 -9.01
C GLY A 100 -2.99 2.53 -9.95
N VAL A 101 -1.91 1.86 -9.53
CA VAL A 101 -0.70 1.68 -10.35
C VAL A 101 -0.90 0.49 -11.27
N ARG A 102 -0.98 0.76 -12.58
CA ARG A 102 -1.09 -0.25 -13.65
C ARG A 102 0.28 -0.78 -14.07
N GLY A 103 0.31 -1.96 -14.69
CA GLY A 103 1.55 -2.57 -15.22
C GLY A 103 2.43 -3.25 -14.17
N CYS A 104 1.86 -3.64 -13.04
CA CYS A 104 2.43 -4.66 -12.14
C CYS A 104 1.73 -6.03 -12.33
N GLU A 105 0.82 -6.09 -13.30
CA GLU A 105 0.19 -7.29 -13.81
C GLU A 105 1.20 -7.93 -14.75
N VAL A 106 1.66 -9.13 -14.40
CA VAL A 106 2.38 -10.02 -15.31
C VAL A 106 1.32 -10.91 -15.94
#